data_AF-A0A496VS73-F1
#
_entry.id   AF-A0A496VS73-F1
#
_cell.length_a   1.000
_cell.length_b   1.000
_cell.length_c   1.000
_cell.angle_alpha   90.00
_cell.angle_beta   90.00
_cell.angle_gamma   90.00
#
_symmetry.space_group_name_H-M   'P 1'
#
loop_
_entity.id
_entity.type
_entity.pdbx_description
1 polymer ?
#
loop_
_entity_poly.entity_id
_entity_poly.type
_entity_poly.pdbx_seq_one_letter_code
_entity_poly.pdbx_strand_id
1 'polypeptide(L)'
;EYIEGAIDGEAWLETQGPLDFQDGQQIALQIAHCLQRTHEQGIYHLDLKPANLLLKREQDRLIVKIIDFGLARIAPSLRDKTEQRSGTRSLTAFGQAIFGTWEYAPPEQQGNKPVSTPKSDGIAEDDKAWQTACEQNTLEAYQAYLKGNTLKRHLEKAKACLQALEKEKQTQLRREAERKQKAEQQEQAERKTTTDKFFQFEELI
;
A
#
# COMPACT_ATOMS: atom_id res chain seq x y z
N GLU A 1 -15.92 15.51 -29.11
CA GLU A 1 -15.13 16.67 -29.62
C GLU A 1 -13.66 16.31 -29.46
N TYR A 2 -12.86 16.38 -30.53
CA TYR A 2 -11.42 16.16 -30.45
C TYR A 2 -10.75 17.36 -29.76
N ILE A 3 -9.87 17.10 -28.80
CA ILE A 3 -9.12 18.16 -28.12
C ILE A 3 -7.68 18.07 -28.59
N GLU A 4 -7.27 19.02 -29.43
CA GLU A 4 -5.90 19.07 -29.95
C GLU A 4 -4.89 19.24 -28.79
N GLY A 5 -3.89 18.35 -28.77
CA GLY A 5 -2.83 18.32 -27.75
C GLY A 5 -3.24 17.72 -26.40
N ALA A 6 -4.44 17.16 -26.27
CA ALA A 6 -4.81 16.39 -25.08
C ALA A 6 -4.27 14.95 -25.17
N ILE A 7 -3.81 14.43 -24.04
CA ILE A 7 -3.47 13.02 -23.86
C ILE A 7 -4.39 12.40 -22.82
N ASP A 8 -4.66 11.11 -22.93
CA ASP A 8 -5.42 10.41 -21.89
C ASP A 8 -4.61 10.28 -20.59
N GLY A 9 -5.30 10.05 -19.49
CA GLY A 9 -4.70 10.01 -18.16
C GLY A 9 -3.75 8.83 -17.94
N GLU A 10 -3.89 7.72 -18.68
CA GLU A 10 -2.90 6.62 -18.60
C GLU A 10 -1.60 7.04 -19.29
N ALA A 11 -1.69 7.55 -20.52
CA ALA A 11 -0.54 8.09 -21.23
C ALA A 11 0.13 9.24 -20.47
N TRP A 12 -0.64 10.08 -19.78
CA TRP A 12 -0.09 11.10 -18.89
C TRP A 12 0.73 10.49 -17.75
N LEU A 13 0.18 9.50 -17.04
CA LEU A 13 0.88 8.84 -15.94
C LEU A 13 2.16 8.14 -16.40
N GLU A 14 2.16 7.56 -17.60
CA GLU A 14 3.34 6.90 -18.18
C GLU A 14 4.43 7.90 -18.60
N THR A 15 4.05 9.04 -19.17
CA THR A 15 5.02 10.00 -19.75
C THR A 15 5.44 11.11 -18.79
N GLN A 16 4.54 11.58 -17.94
CA GLN A 16 4.74 12.71 -17.03
C GLN A 16 4.76 12.30 -15.55
N GLY A 17 4.27 11.09 -15.23
CA GLY A 17 4.12 10.63 -13.85
C GLY A 17 2.89 11.21 -13.13
N PRO A 18 2.79 11.04 -11.80
CA PRO A 18 1.66 11.53 -11.02
C PRO A 18 1.60 13.06 -11.03
N LEU A 19 0.37 13.60 -11.02
CA LEU A 19 0.14 15.03 -10.87
C LEU A 19 0.65 15.52 -9.51
N ASP A 20 1.15 16.75 -9.47
CA ASP A 20 1.40 17.43 -8.20
C ASP A 20 0.09 17.68 -7.44
N PHE A 21 0.20 18.06 -6.17
CA PHE A 21 -0.97 18.25 -5.32
C PHE A 21 -1.92 19.34 -5.84
N GLN A 22 -1.37 20.43 -6.40
CA GLN A 22 -2.15 21.57 -6.85
C GLN A 22 -2.92 21.22 -8.13
N ASP A 23 -2.26 20.62 -9.10
CA ASP A 23 -2.88 20.13 -10.33
C ASP A 23 -3.88 19.01 -10.03
N GLY A 24 -3.53 18.07 -9.15
CA GLY A 24 -4.42 16.99 -8.73
C GLY A 24 -5.72 17.53 -8.11
N GLN A 25 -5.63 18.54 -7.25
CA GLN A 25 -6.82 19.19 -6.67
C GLN A 25 -7.69 19.87 -7.75
N GLN A 26 -7.07 20.61 -8.68
CA GLN A 26 -7.79 21.28 -9.75
C GLN A 26 -8.50 20.30 -10.68
N ILE A 27 -7.88 19.16 -10.97
CA ILE A 27 -8.46 18.12 -11.81
C ILE A 27 -9.59 17.38 -11.09
N ALA A 28 -9.42 17.05 -9.81
CA ALA A 28 -10.46 16.43 -9.00
C ALA A 28 -11.74 17.30 -8.94
N LEU A 29 -11.59 18.62 -8.78
CA LEU A 29 -12.73 19.55 -8.79
C LEU A 29 -13.43 19.59 -10.15
N GLN A 30 -12.69 19.63 -11.25
CA GLN A 30 -13.26 19.62 -12.59
C GLN A 30 -14.04 18.33 -12.88
N ILE A 31 -13.49 17.18 -12.48
CA ILE A 31 -14.16 15.87 -12.59
C ILE A 31 -15.45 15.87 -11.75
N ALA A 32 -15.38 16.30 -10.49
CA ALA A 32 -16.53 16.34 -9.59
C ALA A 32 -17.65 17.23 -10.14
N HIS A 33 -17.33 18.41 -10.66
CA HIS A 33 -18.30 19.30 -11.29
C HIS A 33 -18.95 18.69 -12.54
N CYS A 34 -18.17 18.01 -13.38
CA CYS A 34 -18.69 17.31 -14.55
C CYS A 34 -19.67 16.20 -14.14
N LEU A 35 -19.24 15.33 -13.22
CA LEU A 35 -20.04 14.22 -12.72
C LEU A 35 -21.31 14.69 -12.01
N GLN A 36 -21.23 15.76 -11.22
CA GLN A 36 -22.41 16.35 -10.59
C GLN A 36 -23.46 16.73 -11.64
N ARG A 37 -23.07 17.44 -12.70
CA ARG A 37 -24.00 17.85 -13.76
C ARG A 37 -24.59 16.65 -14.51
N THR A 38 -23.79 15.62 -14.78
CA THR A 38 -24.30 14.41 -15.42
C THR A 38 -25.27 13.66 -14.49
N HIS A 39 -24.96 13.58 -13.19
CA HIS A 39 -25.84 12.96 -12.21
C HIS A 39 -27.18 13.71 -12.05
N GLU A 40 -27.17 15.04 -12.12
CA GLU A 40 -28.40 15.86 -12.12
C GLU A 40 -29.31 15.54 -13.32
N GLN A 41 -28.73 15.06 -14.42
CA GLN A 41 -29.45 14.59 -15.61
C GLN A 41 -29.78 13.09 -15.55
N GLY A 42 -29.49 12.42 -14.42
CA GLY A 42 -29.70 10.99 -14.23
C GLY A 42 -28.73 10.11 -15.02
N ILE A 43 -27.63 10.67 -15.52
CA ILE A 43 -26.59 9.98 -16.29
C ILE A 43 -25.40 9.70 -15.37
N TYR A 44 -25.07 8.41 -15.22
CA TYR A 44 -23.93 7.96 -14.42
C TYR A 44 -22.85 7.41 -15.32
N HIS A 45 -21.61 7.85 -15.18
CA HIS A 45 -20.50 7.43 -16.05
C HIS A 45 -20.15 5.95 -15.92
N LEU A 46 -20.12 5.44 -14.67
CA LEU A 46 -19.88 4.04 -14.27
C LEU A 46 -18.52 3.42 -14.66
N ASP A 47 -17.73 4.10 -15.50
CA ASP A 47 -16.38 3.65 -15.87
C ASP A 47 -15.35 4.77 -15.76
N LEU A 48 -15.28 5.42 -14.59
CA LEU A 48 -14.35 6.53 -14.41
C LEU A 48 -12.94 5.99 -14.12
N LYS A 49 -12.02 6.15 -15.09
CA LYS A 49 -10.61 5.72 -15.00
C LYS A 49 -9.71 6.71 -15.74
N PRO A 50 -8.38 6.71 -15.51
CA PRO A 50 -7.47 7.64 -16.18
C PRO A 50 -7.56 7.60 -17.72
N ALA A 51 -7.75 6.42 -18.34
CA ALA A 51 -7.95 6.30 -19.78
C ALA A 51 -9.18 7.06 -20.30
N ASN A 52 -10.18 7.30 -19.43
CA ASN A 52 -11.40 8.03 -19.76
C ASN A 52 -11.32 9.53 -19.36
N LEU A 53 -10.13 10.03 -19.06
CA LEU A 53 -9.85 11.42 -18.73
C LEU A 53 -8.84 11.99 -19.75
N LEU A 54 -9.28 12.92 -20.59
CA LEU A 54 -8.38 13.68 -21.45
C LEU A 54 -7.82 14.87 -20.67
N LEU A 55 -6.50 14.92 -20.56
CA LEU A 55 -5.74 15.98 -19.89
C LEU A 55 -5.03 16.85 -20.93
N LYS A 56 -5.13 18.16 -20.76
CA LYS A 56 -4.41 19.14 -21.58
C LYS A 56 -3.92 20.27 -20.72
N ARG A 57 -2.64 20.61 -20.83
CA ARG A 57 -2.08 21.82 -20.24
C ARG A 57 -2.30 23.00 -21.19
N GLU A 58 -3.08 23.98 -20.74
CA GLU A 58 -3.24 25.26 -21.41
C GLU A 58 -2.63 26.35 -20.53
N GLN A 59 -1.54 26.97 -21.01
CA GLN A 59 -0.76 27.94 -20.25
C GLN A 59 -0.36 27.35 -18.87
N ASP A 60 -0.79 27.98 -17.78
CA ASP A 60 -0.50 27.58 -16.41
C ASP A 60 -1.60 26.70 -15.78
N ARG A 61 -2.57 26.21 -16.58
CA ARG A 61 -3.71 25.44 -16.06
C ARG A 61 -3.85 24.08 -16.74
N LEU A 62 -4.07 23.05 -15.92
CA LEU A 62 -4.43 21.73 -16.39
C LEU A 62 -5.95 21.60 -16.53
N ILE A 63 -6.40 21.22 -17.73
CA ILE A 63 -7.81 21.02 -18.07
C ILE A 63 -8.07 19.53 -18.22
N VAL A 64 -9.19 19.06 -17.66
CA VAL A 64 -9.67 17.68 -17.83
C VAL A 64 -11.02 17.66 -18.55
N LYS A 65 -11.16 16.74 -19.50
CA LYS A 65 -12.47 16.35 -20.04
C LYS A 65 -12.68 14.85 -19.82
N ILE A 66 -13.86 14.50 -19.31
CA ILE A 66 -14.29 13.11 -19.18
C ILE A 66 -14.77 12.64 -20.55
N ILE A 67 -14.28 11.50 -21.01
CA ILE A 67 -14.65 10.86 -22.27
C ILE A 67 -15.17 9.45 -22.01
N ASP A 68 -15.82 8.89 -23.04
CA ASP A 68 -16.37 7.53 -23.06
C ASP A 68 -17.45 7.23 -22.01
N PHE A 69 -18.66 7.72 -22.31
CA PHE A 69 -19.89 7.35 -21.63
C PHE A 69 -20.45 5.99 -22.14
N GLY A 70 -19.62 5.09 -22.67
CA GLY A 70 -20.06 3.81 -23.26
C GLY A 70 -20.76 2.87 -22.27
N LEU A 71 -20.46 3.00 -20.98
CA LEU A 71 -21.16 2.32 -19.88
C LEU A 71 -22.20 3.19 -19.17
N ALA A 72 -22.47 4.39 -19.70
CA ALA A 72 -23.33 5.33 -19.02
C ALA A 72 -24.76 4.86 -18.99
N ARG A 73 -25.38 4.95 -17.81
CA ARG A 73 -26.78 4.57 -17.60
C ARG A 73 -27.61 5.81 -17.31
N ILE A 74 -28.73 5.92 -18.01
CA ILE A 74 -29.84 6.79 -17.61
C ILE A 74 -30.61 6.03 -16.54
N ALA A 75 -30.79 6.61 -15.35
CA ALA A 75 -31.67 6.05 -14.33
C ALA A 75 -33.06 6.69 -14.45
N PRO A 76 -34.09 6.01 -15.00
CA PRO A 76 -35.43 6.56 -14.96
C PRO A 76 -36.06 6.49 -13.57
N SER A 77 -35.43 5.90 -12.56
CA SER A 77 -36.12 5.52 -11.31
C SER A 77 -35.19 5.19 -10.14
N LEU A 78 -34.20 6.03 -9.82
CA LEU A 78 -33.57 5.96 -8.47
C LEU A 78 -34.31 6.82 -7.44
N ARG A 79 -35.20 7.72 -7.87
CA ARG A 79 -36.10 8.48 -6.99
C ARG A 79 -37.43 7.76 -6.70
N ASP A 80 -37.89 6.87 -7.58
CA ASP A 80 -39.22 6.22 -7.48
C ASP A 80 -39.22 4.76 -6.97
N LYS A 81 -38.07 4.21 -6.55
CA LYS A 81 -37.96 2.78 -6.18
C LYS A 81 -37.34 2.52 -4.81
N THR A 82 -37.50 3.45 -3.87
CA THR A 82 -37.27 3.16 -2.43
C THR A 82 -38.48 2.50 -1.77
N GLU A 83 -39.62 2.43 -2.45
CA GLU A 83 -40.76 1.63 -2.01
C GLU A 83 -41.03 0.51 -3.00
N GLN A 84 -41.06 -0.72 -2.48
CA GLN A 84 -41.42 -1.97 -3.16
C GLN A 84 -40.27 -2.82 -3.73
N ARG A 85 -39.97 -3.85 -2.92
CA ARG A 85 -39.67 -5.26 -3.25
C ARG A 85 -38.26 -5.73 -2.89
N SER A 86 -38.18 -6.33 -1.71
CA SER A 86 -37.51 -7.62 -1.51
C SER A 86 -37.76 -8.54 -2.70
N GLY A 87 -36.70 -9.00 -3.35
CA GLY A 87 -36.82 -9.94 -4.46
C GLY A 87 -35.65 -9.86 -5.42
N THR A 88 -34.73 -10.78 -5.25
CA THR A 88 -33.74 -11.28 -6.21
C THR A 88 -34.13 -11.02 -7.67
N ARG A 89 -33.14 -10.57 -8.49
CA ARG A 89 -33.10 -10.62 -9.98
C ARG A 89 -33.17 -9.28 -10.74
N SER A 90 -32.27 -8.33 -10.41
CA SER A 90 -31.85 -7.28 -11.36
C SER A 90 -30.32 -7.05 -11.35
N LEU A 91 -29.54 -8.12 -11.16
CA LEU A 91 -28.08 -8.10 -11.30
C LEU A 91 -27.60 -8.32 -12.75
N THR A 92 -28.52 -8.54 -13.70
CA THR A 92 -28.22 -9.17 -15.00
C THR A 92 -27.91 -8.23 -16.17
N ALA A 93 -27.37 -7.05 -15.90
CA ALA A 93 -26.76 -6.20 -16.93
C ALA A 93 -25.66 -5.33 -16.31
N PHE A 94 -25.89 -4.91 -15.06
CA PHE A 94 -24.93 -4.21 -14.21
C PHE A 94 -23.65 -5.04 -13.96
N GLY A 95 -23.77 -6.34 -13.68
CA GLY A 95 -22.61 -7.21 -13.41
C GLY A 95 -21.85 -7.70 -14.67
N GLN A 96 -22.44 -7.63 -15.86
CA GLN A 96 -21.81 -8.10 -17.10
C GLN A 96 -21.03 -7.01 -17.84
N ALA A 97 -21.39 -5.73 -17.64
CA ALA A 97 -20.69 -4.60 -18.25
C ALA A 97 -19.42 -4.19 -17.47
N ILE A 98 -19.33 -4.56 -16.18
CA ILE A 98 -18.19 -4.32 -15.29
C ILE A 98 -17.22 -5.52 -15.38
N PHE A 99 -16.65 -5.76 -16.55
CA PHE A 99 -15.58 -6.78 -16.70
C PHE A 99 -14.19 -6.17 -16.93
N GLY A 100 -14.08 -4.86 -17.14
CA GLY A 100 -12.83 -4.23 -17.58
C GLY A 100 -12.09 -3.33 -16.57
N THR A 101 -12.70 -2.90 -15.46
CA THR A 101 -12.13 -1.78 -14.67
C THR A 101 -12.51 -1.88 -13.19
N TRP A 102 -12.11 -2.97 -12.56
CA TRP A 102 -12.39 -3.23 -11.13
C TRP A 102 -11.61 -2.31 -10.17
N GLU A 103 -10.48 -1.76 -10.61
CA GLU A 103 -9.56 -0.96 -9.77
C GLU A 103 -10.10 0.43 -9.39
N TYR A 104 -11.08 0.95 -10.14
CA TYR A 104 -11.63 2.31 -9.95
C TYR A 104 -13.10 2.34 -9.51
N ALA A 105 -13.73 1.19 -9.29
CA ALA A 105 -15.13 1.13 -8.89
C ALA A 105 -15.32 1.47 -7.39
N PRO A 106 -16.32 2.29 -7.02
CA PRO A 106 -16.63 2.59 -5.61
C PRO A 106 -17.11 1.36 -4.83
N PRO A 107 -16.86 1.29 -3.50
CA PRO A 107 -16.98 0.07 -2.69
C PRO A 107 -18.39 -0.56 -2.68
N GLU A 108 -19.44 0.24 -2.84
CA GLU A 108 -20.83 -0.21 -2.93
C GLU A 108 -21.14 -0.96 -4.24
N GLN A 109 -20.34 -0.77 -5.30
CA GLN A 109 -20.45 -1.48 -6.57
C GLN A 109 -19.60 -2.74 -6.61
N GLN A 110 -18.64 -2.89 -5.70
CA GLN A 110 -17.71 -4.02 -5.65
C GLN A 110 -18.39 -5.31 -5.17
N GLY A 111 -19.61 -5.22 -4.60
CA GLY A 111 -20.31 -6.38 -4.05
C GLY A 111 -19.58 -6.94 -2.83
N ASN A 112 -20.31 -7.43 -1.84
CA ASN A 112 -19.67 -8.05 -0.70
C ASN A 112 -19.17 -9.45 -1.09
N LYS A 113 -17.92 -9.58 -1.60
CA LYS A 113 -17.06 -10.81 -1.66
C LYS A 113 -15.80 -10.65 -2.55
N PRO A 114 -14.81 -11.55 -2.38
CA PRO A 114 -13.55 -11.31 -1.68
C PRO A 114 -12.61 -10.36 -2.44
N VAL A 115 -11.68 -9.73 -1.70
CA VAL A 115 -10.55 -8.91 -2.20
C VAL A 115 -10.13 -9.28 -3.63
N SER A 116 -10.52 -8.47 -4.61
CA SER A 116 -9.98 -8.55 -5.95
C SER A 116 -8.50 -8.16 -5.88
N THR A 117 -7.67 -9.11 -6.23
CA THR A 117 -6.21 -8.98 -6.32
C THR A 117 -5.83 -7.87 -7.32
N PRO A 118 -5.04 -6.83 -6.97
CA PRO A 118 -4.20 -6.10 -7.92
C PRO A 118 -3.50 -7.02 -8.92
N LYS A 119 -3.18 -6.53 -10.14
CA LYS A 119 -2.47 -7.22 -11.23
C LYS A 119 -1.73 -8.47 -10.73
N SER A 120 -2.14 -9.67 -11.20
CA SER A 120 -1.67 -10.98 -10.70
C SER A 120 -0.16 -11.03 -10.46
N ASP A 121 0.58 -10.32 -11.30
CA ASP A 121 2.04 -10.32 -11.32
C ASP A 121 2.62 -9.55 -10.12
N GLY A 122 2.05 -8.38 -9.77
CA GLY A 122 2.56 -7.54 -8.68
C GLY A 122 2.23 -8.07 -7.27
N ILE A 123 1.09 -8.75 -7.10
CA ILE A 123 0.80 -9.43 -5.82
C ILE A 123 1.60 -10.70 -5.67
N ALA A 124 1.66 -11.52 -6.73
CA ALA A 124 2.42 -12.76 -6.66
C ALA A 124 3.89 -12.45 -6.35
N GLU A 125 4.44 -11.37 -6.90
CA GLU A 125 5.78 -10.88 -6.56
C GLU A 125 5.89 -10.39 -5.11
N ASP A 126 4.93 -9.60 -4.61
CA ASP A 126 4.94 -9.13 -3.21
C ASP A 126 4.80 -10.27 -2.19
N ASP A 127 3.86 -11.19 -2.42
CA ASP A 127 3.63 -12.35 -1.56
C ASP A 127 4.81 -13.33 -1.63
N LYS A 128 5.45 -13.50 -2.79
CA LYS A 128 6.67 -14.31 -2.93
C LYS A 128 7.85 -13.67 -2.20
N ALA A 129 8.07 -12.36 -2.36
CA ALA A 129 9.12 -11.64 -1.67
C ALA A 129 8.92 -11.67 -0.14
N TRP A 130 7.67 -11.52 0.31
CA TRP A 130 7.30 -11.68 1.71
C TRP A 130 7.55 -13.10 2.22
N GLN A 131 7.14 -14.12 1.47
CA GLN A 131 7.35 -15.51 1.85
C GLN A 131 8.84 -15.86 1.97
N THR A 132 9.67 -15.41 1.01
CA THR A 132 11.13 -15.59 1.09
C THR A 132 11.71 -14.87 2.32
N ALA A 133 11.20 -13.68 2.67
CA ALA A 133 11.63 -12.97 3.88
C ALA A 133 11.24 -13.72 5.17
N CYS A 134 10.04 -14.29 5.21
CA CYS A 134 9.59 -15.13 6.32
C CYS A 134 10.38 -16.45 6.42
N GLU A 135 10.72 -17.07 5.30
CA GLU A 135 11.52 -18.31 5.26
C GLU A 135 12.95 -18.08 5.76
N GLN A 136 13.56 -16.95 5.40
CA GLN A 136 14.90 -16.59 5.89
C GLN A 136 14.85 -16.11 7.34
N ASN A 137 13.79 -15.39 7.73
CA ASN A 137 13.58 -14.82 9.05
C ASN A 137 14.79 -14.06 9.61
N THR A 138 15.52 -13.34 8.74
CA THR A 138 16.68 -12.53 9.10
C THR A 138 16.39 -11.05 8.97
N LEU A 139 17.20 -10.23 9.66
CA LEU A 139 17.12 -8.77 9.60
C LEU A 139 17.28 -8.27 8.15
N GLU A 140 18.24 -8.86 7.43
CA GLU A 140 18.58 -8.53 6.05
C GLU A 140 17.43 -8.86 5.09
N ALA A 141 16.73 -9.97 5.31
CA ALA A 141 15.63 -10.41 4.46
C ALA A 141 14.41 -9.48 4.58
N TYR A 142 14.03 -9.11 5.82
CA TYR A 142 12.94 -8.15 6.02
C TYR A 142 13.33 -6.73 5.54
N GLN A 143 14.60 -6.32 5.69
CA GLN A 143 15.08 -5.05 5.12
C GLN A 143 15.04 -5.04 3.59
N ALA A 144 15.42 -6.15 2.94
CA ALA A 144 15.35 -6.29 1.49
C ALA A 144 13.91 -6.19 0.98
N TYR A 145 12.95 -6.83 1.65
CA TYR A 145 11.53 -6.70 1.35
C TYR A 145 11.05 -5.24 1.46
N LEU A 146 11.41 -4.54 2.54
CA LEU A 146 11.01 -3.14 2.76
C LEU A 146 11.61 -2.16 1.73
N LYS A 147 12.84 -2.42 1.26
CA LYS A 147 13.54 -1.61 0.25
C LYS A 147 13.11 -1.92 -1.19
N GLY A 148 12.45 -3.05 -1.42
CA GLY A 148 11.97 -3.45 -2.74
C GLY A 148 10.89 -2.54 -3.33
N ASN A 149 10.61 -2.73 -4.62
CA ASN A 149 9.56 -2.00 -5.35
C ASN A 149 8.22 -2.76 -5.40
N THR A 150 7.98 -3.70 -4.49
CA THR A 150 6.73 -4.46 -4.43
C THR A 150 5.61 -3.67 -3.75
N LEU A 151 4.39 -4.23 -3.75
CA LEU A 151 3.18 -3.60 -3.20
C LEU A 151 3.24 -3.35 -1.68
N LYS A 152 4.17 -3.97 -0.95
CA LYS A 152 4.40 -3.79 0.49
C LYS A 152 3.15 -4.05 1.32
N ARG A 153 2.35 -5.04 0.94
CA ARG A 153 1.08 -5.36 1.62
C ARG A 153 1.31 -5.87 3.05
N HIS A 154 2.49 -6.43 3.32
CA HIS A 154 2.90 -6.91 4.63
C HIS A 154 3.80 -5.92 5.38
N LEU A 155 3.80 -4.63 5.01
CA LEU A 155 4.67 -3.59 5.59
C LEU A 155 4.70 -3.59 7.12
N GLU A 156 3.52 -3.57 7.75
CA GLU A 156 3.42 -3.50 9.21
C GLU A 156 3.92 -4.78 9.88
N LYS A 157 3.66 -5.94 9.27
CA LYS A 157 4.19 -7.22 9.76
C LYS A 157 5.71 -7.29 9.60
N ALA A 158 6.24 -6.85 8.47
CA ALA A 158 7.67 -6.81 8.19
C ALA A 158 8.42 -5.90 9.18
N LYS A 159 7.89 -4.71 9.47
CA LYS A 159 8.43 -3.80 10.48
C LYS A 159 8.42 -4.44 11.87
N ALA A 160 7.32 -5.08 12.25
CA ALA A 160 7.20 -5.75 13.55
C ALA A 160 8.21 -6.89 13.69
N CYS A 161 8.36 -7.74 12.67
CA CYS A 161 9.37 -8.80 12.65
C CYS A 161 10.79 -8.24 12.77
N LEU A 162 11.10 -7.18 12.01
CA LEU A 162 12.41 -6.53 12.05
C LEU A 162 12.72 -5.97 13.44
N GLN A 163 11.77 -5.26 14.06
CA GLN A 163 11.94 -4.74 15.43
C GLN A 163 12.11 -5.87 16.47
N ALA A 164 11.39 -6.98 16.31
CA ALA A 164 11.53 -8.13 17.19
C ALA A 164 12.93 -8.75 17.10
N LEU A 165 13.43 -8.96 15.89
CA LEU A 165 14.77 -9.50 15.64
C LEU A 165 15.88 -8.55 16.13
N GLU A 166 15.72 -7.24 15.94
CA GLU A 166 16.65 -6.25 16.49
C GLU A 166 16.69 -6.30 18.02
N LYS A 167 15.53 -6.36 18.68
CA LYS A 167 15.46 -6.49 20.15
C LYS A 167 16.11 -7.78 20.63
N GLU A 168 15.90 -8.89 19.93
CA GLU A 168 16.51 -10.17 20.28
C GLU A 168 18.04 -10.10 20.15
N LYS A 169 18.55 -9.56 19.03
CA LYS A 169 19.99 -9.36 18.80
C LYS A 169 20.62 -8.48 19.88
N GLN A 170 19.97 -7.39 20.25
CA GLN A 170 20.43 -6.51 21.33
C GLN A 170 20.44 -7.24 22.68
N THR A 171 19.44 -8.06 22.94
CA THR A 171 19.36 -8.85 24.18
C THR A 171 20.48 -9.89 24.25
N GLN A 172 20.79 -10.56 23.14
CA GLN A 172 21.90 -11.51 23.05
C GLN A 172 23.25 -10.82 23.30
N LEU A 173 23.52 -9.71 22.61
CA LEU A 173 24.75 -8.93 22.81
C LEU A 173 24.91 -8.47 24.26
N ARG A 174 23.83 -8.00 24.89
CA ARG A 174 23.85 -7.62 26.30
C ARG A 174 24.17 -8.80 27.21
N ARG A 175 23.57 -9.97 26.99
CA ARG A 175 23.85 -11.19 27.78
C ARG A 175 25.30 -11.65 27.61
N GLU A 176 25.85 -11.56 26.42
CA GLU A 176 27.27 -11.87 26.17
C GLU A 176 28.20 -10.89 26.87
N ALA A 177 27.91 -9.60 26.83
CA ALA A 177 28.67 -8.57 27.55
C ALA A 177 28.62 -8.81 29.07
N GLU A 178 27.44 -9.10 29.63
CA GLU A 178 27.28 -9.43 31.05
C GLU A 178 28.05 -10.70 31.44
N ARG A 179 28.08 -11.72 30.58
CA ARG A 179 28.87 -12.94 30.79
C ARG A 179 30.37 -12.65 30.78
N LYS A 180 30.87 -11.86 29.82
CA LYS A 180 32.29 -11.46 29.77
C LYS A 180 32.68 -10.66 31.00
N GLN A 181 31.86 -9.70 31.42
CA GLN A 181 32.12 -8.89 32.60
C GLN A 181 32.17 -9.73 33.88
N LYS A 182 31.27 -10.72 34.02
CA LYS A 182 31.30 -11.65 35.16
C LYS A 182 32.55 -12.54 35.16
N ALA A 183 32.96 -13.03 33.99
CA ALA A 183 34.18 -13.82 33.87
C ALA A 183 35.43 -13.00 34.24
N GLU A 184 35.52 -11.75 33.78
CA GLU A 184 36.60 -10.83 34.15
C GLU A 184 36.62 -10.52 35.65
N GLN A 185 35.46 -10.29 36.27
CA GLN A 185 35.35 -10.08 37.71
C GLN A 185 35.78 -11.31 38.51
N GLN A 186 35.42 -12.51 38.05
CA GLN A 186 35.83 -13.76 38.68
C GLN A 186 37.34 -13.98 38.57
N GLU A 187 37.93 -13.74 37.39
CA GLU A 187 39.38 -13.82 37.20
C GLU A 187 40.13 -12.81 38.08
N GLN A 188 39.62 -11.57 38.21
CA GLN A 188 40.19 -10.57 39.11
C GLN A 188 40.07 -10.98 40.59
N ALA A 189 38.96 -11.60 40.98
CA ALA A 189 38.76 -12.11 42.34
C ALA A 189 39.72 -13.28 42.64
N GLU A 190 39.89 -14.21 41.70
CA GLU A 190 40.83 -15.32 41.82
C GLU A 190 42.29 -14.84 41.88
N ARG A 191 42.67 -13.86 41.06
CA ARG A 191 43.99 -13.20 41.12
C ARG A 191 44.23 -12.54 42.47
N LYS A 192 43.28 -11.73 42.97
CA LYS A 192 43.38 -11.10 44.30
C LYS A 192 43.51 -12.13 45.42
N THR A 193 42.69 -13.19 45.39
CA THR A 193 42.75 -14.26 46.40
C THR A 193 44.09 -15.01 46.37
N THR A 194 44.64 -15.23 45.17
CA THR A 194 45.96 -15.85 45.01
C THR A 194 47.07 -14.94 45.53
N THR A 195 47.00 -13.64 45.21
CA THR A 195 47.95 -12.63 45.71
C THR A 195 47.88 -12.51 47.25
N ASP A 196 46.68 -12.45 47.84
CA ASP A 196 46.51 -12.36 49.30
C ASP A 196 47.06 -13.62 50.01
N LYS A 197 46.86 -14.81 49.45
CA LYS A 197 47.46 -16.06 49.97
C LYS A 197 48.98 -16.06 49.87
N PHE A 198 49.55 -15.43 48.84
CA PHE A 198 50.99 -15.30 48.66
C PHE A 198 51.60 -14.36 49.71
N PHE A 199 50.96 -13.20 49.96
CA PHE A 199 51.38 -12.26 50.99
C PHE A 199 51.23 -12.82 52.42
N GLN A 200 50.17 -13.58 52.71
CA GLN A 200 50.04 -14.28 54.00
C GLN A 200 51.12 -15.34 54.23
N PHE A 201 51.66 -15.95 53.17
CA PHE A 201 52.74 -16.93 53.29
C PHE A 201 54.10 -16.26 53.57
N GLU A 202 54.36 -15.06 53.03
CA GLU A 202 55.59 -14.30 53.30
C GLU A 202 55.64 -13.70 54.72
N GLU A 203 54.51 -13.34 55.34
CA GLU A 203 54.50 -12.88 56.75
C GLU A 203 54.75 -14.00 57.78
N LEU A 204 54.72 -15.27 57.35
CA LEU A 204 54.85 -16.45 58.21
C LEU A 204 56.26 -17.08 58.19
N ILE A 205 57.20 -16.52 57.42
CA ILE A 205 58.61 -16.96 57.29
C ILE A 205 59.52 -15.88 57.89
#